data_AF-Q838W6-F1
#
_entry.id   AF-Q838W6-F1
#
_cell.length_a   1.000
_cell.length_b   1.000
_cell.length_c   1.000
_cell.angle_alpha   90.00
_cell.angle_beta   90.00
_cell.angle_gamma   90.00
#
_symmetry.space_group_name_H-M   'P 1'
#
loop_
_entity.id
_entity.type
_entity.pdbx_description
1 polymer ?
#
loop_
_entity_poly.entity_id
_entity_poly.type
_entity_poly.pdbx_seq_one_letter_code
_entity_poly.pdbx_strand_id
1 'polypeptide(L)' 'MLSPYKKIRRKAGMSQEELAKRMLLPVKLIKVYEKRNVDPPLHYHANFKAIFNVTDEDINQLK' A
#
# COMPACT_ATOMS: atom_id res chain seq x y z
N MET A 1 -4.83 -10.49 10.18
CA MET A 1 -4.02 -9.27 10.37
C MET A 1 -4.40 -8.15 9.38
N LEU A 2 -3.93 -6.92 9.52
CA LEU A 2 -4.02 -5.94 8.42
C LEU A 2 -3.09 -6.36 7.25
N SER A 3 -3.35 -5.94 6.01
CA SER A 3 -2.41 -6.15 4.91
C SER A 3 -1.09 -5.39 5.16
N PRO A 4 0.04 -5.86 4.59
CA PRO A 4 1.32 -5.14 4.63
C PRO A 4 1.19 -3.67 4.20
N TYR A 5 0.51 -3.42 3.08
CA TYR A 5 0.29 -2.06 2.54
C TYR A 5 -0.44 -1.16 3.54
N LYS A 6 -1.48 -1.69 4.21
CA LYS A 6 -2.21 -0.94 5.24
C LYS A 6 -1.37 -0.67 6.47
N LYS A 7 -0.52 -1.61 6.89
CA LYS A 7 0.39 -1.44 8.02
C LYS A 7 1.40 -0.33 7.73
N ILE A 8 2.05 -0.36 6.57
CA ILE A 8 3.07 0.62 6.17
C ILE A 8 2.46 2.02 6.05
N ARG A 9 1.34 2.17 5.33
CA ARG A 9 0.68 3.48 5.17
C ARG A 9 0.30 4.08 6.52
N ARG A 10 -0.30 3.28 7.42
CA ARG A 10 -0.69 3.74 8.76
C ARG A 10 0.51 4.14 9.61
N LYS A 11 1.62 3.39 9.54
CA LYS A 11 2.88 3.75 10.23
C LYS A 11 3.42 5.10 9.76
N ALA A 12 3.25 5.42 8.48
CA ALA A 12 3.64 6.70 7.90
C ALA A 12 2.61 7.83 8.14
N GLY A 13 1.50 7.58 8.85
CA GLY A 13 0.47 8.60 9.13
C GLY A 13 -0.34 9.06 7.90
N MET A 14 -0.21 8.40 6.75
CA MET A 14 -0.83 8.82 5.49
C MET A 14 -2.28 8.34 5.39
N SER A 15 -3.22 9.18 4.93
CA SER A 15 -4.62 8.78 4.69
C SER A 15 -4.76 7.93 3.41
N GLN A 16 -5.88 7.22 3.24
CA GLN A 16 -6.12 6.47 1.99
C GLN A 16 -6.34 7.44 0.81
N GLU A 17 -6.96 8.58 1.09
CA GLU A 17 -7.21 9.67 0.15
C GLU A 17 -5.90 10.30 -0.32
N GLU A 18 -4.94 10.52 0.58
CA GLU A 18 -3.62 11.03 0.22
C GLU A 18 -2.84 10.01 -0.61
N LEU A 19 -2.84 8.74 -0.21
CA LEU A 19 -2.17 7.68 -0.99
C LEU A 19 -2.78 7.56 -2.40
N ALA A 20 -4.10 7.59 -2.50
CA ALA A 20 -4.83 7.58 -3.77
C ALA A 20 -4.39 8.73 -4.69
N LYS A 21 -4.25 9.94 -4.15
CA LYS A 21 -3.75 11.11 -4.90
C LYS A 21 -2.32 10.90 -5.38
N ARG A 22 -1.41 10.43 -4.51
CA ARG A 22 0.00 10.17 -4.89
C ARG A 22 0.13 9.07 -5.94
N MET A 23 -0.74 8.07 -5.88
CA MET A 23 -0.76 6.94 -6.83
C MET A 23 -1.53 7.24 -8.11
N LEU A 24 -2.26 8.36 -8.18
CA LEU A 24 -3.22 8.68 -9.25
C LEU A 24 -4.26 7.56 -9.44
N LEU A 25 -4.75 6.99 -8.34
CA LEU A 25 -5.74 5.92 -8.32
C LEU A 25 -7.01 6.33 -7.59
N PRO A 26 -8.18 5.77 -7.95
CA PRO A 26 -9.38 5.90 -7.13
C PRO A 26 -9.16 5.34 -5.71
N VAL A 27 -9.65 6.05 -4.68
CA VAL A 27 -9.58 5.61 -3.26
C VAL A 27 -10.17 4.20 -3.06
N LYS A 28 -11.18 3.83 -3.86
CA LYS A 28 -11.76 2.47 -3.82
C LYS A 28 -10.73 1.37 -4.10
N LEU A 29 -9.73 1.62 -4.96
CA LEU A 29 -8.67 0.65 -5.24
C LEU A 29 -7.70 0.54 -4.07
N ILE A 30 -7.33 1.66 -3.44
CA ILE A 30 -6.53 1.64 -2.21
C ILE A 30 -7.21 0.77 -1.15
N LYS A 31 -8.53 0.95 -0.97
CA LYS A 31 -9.34 0.14 -0.03
C LYS A 31 -9.32 -1.36 -0.37
N VAL A 32 -9.34 -1.71 -1.66
CA VAL A 32 -9.27 -3.11 -2.12
C VAL A 32 -7.90 -3.72 -1.84
N TYR A 33 -6.81 -3.05 -2.23
CA TYR A 33 -5.45 -3.56 -2.05
C TYR A 33 -4.99 -3.58 -0.60
N GLU A 34 -5.67 -2.83 0.27
CA GLU A 34 -5.45 -2.88 1.70
C GLU A 34 -6.21 -4.02 2.42
N LYS A 35 -7.06 -4.78 1.71
CA LYS A 35 -7.71 -5.97 2.28
C LYS A 35 -6.69 -7.09 2.51
N ARG A 36 -7.04 -8.02 3.42
CA ARG A 36 -6.25 -9.23 3.65
C ARG A 36 -6.22 -10.08 2.38
N ASN A 37 -5.10 -10.75 2.13
CA ASN A 37 -4.91 -11.73 1.05
C ASN A 37 -5.24 -11.18 -0.36
N VAL A 38 -5.12 -9.87 -0.55
CA VAL A 38 -5.18 -9.24 -1.87
C VAL A 38 -3.77 -8.84 -2.24
N ASP A 39 -3.23 -9.51 -3.25
CA ASP A 39 -2.00 -9.09 -3.89
C ASP A 39 -2.32 -8.03 -4.94
N PRO A 40 -1.82 -6.79 -4.79
CA PRO A 40 -2.06 -5.77 -5.77
C PRO A 40 -1.24 -6.02 -7.05
N PRO A 41 -1.63 -5.40 -8.18
CA PRO A 41 -0.86 -5.45 -9.41
C PRO A 41 0.57 -4.92 -9.23
N LEU A 42 1.49 -5.39 -10.09
CA LEU A 42 2.91 -4.99 -10.07
C LEU A 42 3.13 -3.47 -10.09
N HIS A 43 2.34 -2.72 -10.87
CA HIS A 43 2.45 -1.26 -10.94
C HIS A 43 2.12 -0.58 -9.60
N TYR A 44 1.07 -1.04 -8.90
CA TYR A 44 0.71 -0.52 -7.59
C TYR A 44 1.83 -0.83 -6.60
N HIS A 45 2.33 -2.07 -6.64
CA HIS A 45 3.38 -2.53 -5.76
C HIS A 45 4.68 -1.72 -5.93
N ALA A 46 5.13 -1.50 -7.16
CA ALA A 46 6.30 -0.67 -7.46
C ALA A 46 6.13 0.79 -7.01
N ASN A 47 4.99 1.41 -7.33
CA ASN A 47 4.70 2.79 -6.91
C ASN A 47 4.61 2.92 -5.38
N PHE A 48 4.04 1.92 -4.70
CA PHE A 48 3.96 1.90 -3.25
C PHE A 48 5.35 1.88 -2.62
N LYS A 49 6.25 1.03 -3.11
CA LYS A 49 7.65 0.97 -2.66
C LYS A 49 8.35 2.34 -2.81
N ALA A 50 8.16 3.00 -3.95
CA ALA A 50 8.73 4.33 -4.19
C ALA A 50 8.16 5.39 -3.24
N ILE A 51 6.83 5.42 -3.01
CA ILE A 51 6.17 6.41 -2.14
C ILE A 51 6.62 6.30 -0.68
N PHE A 52 6.80 5.07 -0.18
CA PHE A 52 7.13 4.82 1.22
C PHE A 52 8.60 4.50 1.47
N ASN A 53 9.43 4.49 0.41
CA ASN A 53 10.85 4.12 0.46
C ASN A 53 11.08 2.77 1.20
N VAL A 54 10.36 1.73 0.75
CA VAL A 54 10.42 0.37 1.32
C VAL A 54 10.81 -0.66 0.25
N THR A 55 11.39 -1.77 0.67
CA THR A 55 11.76 -2.89 -0.20
C THR A 55 10.72 -4.01 -0.21
N ASP A 56 10.97 -5.05 -1.00
CA ASP A 56 10.15 -6.27 -1.00
C ASP A 56 10.26 -7.01 0.34
N GLU A 57 11.44 -7.04 0.94
CA GLU A 57 11.69 -7.64 2.25
C GLU A 57 10.86 -6.96 3.33
N ASP A 58 10.81 -5.62 3.35
CA ASP A 58 9.98 -4.85 4.30
C ASP A 58 8.50 -5.22 4.21
N ILE A 59 7.99 -5.39 2.99
CA ILE A 59 6.60 -5.77 2.74
C ILE A 59 6.35 -7.23 3.15
N ASN A 60 7.28 -8.14 2.83
CA ASN A 60 7.14 -9.57 3.10
C ASN A 60 7.21 -9.91 4.59
N GLN A 61 8.02 -9.18 5.38
CA GLN A 61 8.07 -9.32 6.84
C GLN A 61 6.74 -9.00 7.53
N LEU A 62 5.84 -8.29 6.84
CA LEU A 62 4.54 -7.87 7.36
C LEU A 62 3.37 -8.75 6.91
N LYS A 63 3.62 -9.80 6.10
CA LYS A 63 2.57 -10.72 5.64
C LYS A 63 1.99 -11.55 6.78
#